data_AF-A0A403N5E8-F1
#
_entry.id   AF-A0A403N5E8-F1
#
_cell.length_a   1.000
_cell.length_b   1.000
_cell.length_c   1.000
_cell.angle_alpha   90.00
_cell.angle_beta   90.00
_cell.angle_gamma   90.00
#
_symmetry.space_group_name_H-M   'P 1'
#
loop_
_entity.id
_entity.type
_entity.pdbx_description
1 polymer ?
#
loop_
_entity_poly.entity_id
_entity_poly.type
_entity_poly.pdbx_seq_one_letter_code
_entity_poly.pdbx_strand_id
1 'polypeptide(L)'
;MVQKNSDAVTLLAAGRRLWAVGLRWEEETLNVPRNRRRVEKNSAVRARVRNEGVSLTLMVRQGRRGRRERAAGRAAPRPRRTVYSLAAVFSRRSGAGAYGVYCLDAEASRYVFLATVDGLPSVMGDVAGTAEETREALQRFLAFNTAPEGGWSITSPVDSPLPWETLVASADRRALAASRLR
;
A
#
# COMPACT_ATOMS: atom_id res chain seq x y z
N MET A 1 -8.43 -0.86 24.91
CA MET A 1 -8.86 -1.18 23.53
C MET A 1 -7.67 -1.84 22.84
N VAL A 2 -7.73 -3.14 22.54
CA VAL A 2 -6.61 -3.84 21.91
C VAL A 2 -6.55 -3.41 20.44
N GLN A 3 -5.53 -2.64 20.09
CA GLN A 3 -5.24 -2.28 18.72
C GLN A 3 -4.87 -3.58 17.99
N LYS A 4 -5.79 -4.10 17.17
CA LYS A 4 -5.51 -5.22 16.28
C LYS A 4 -4.49 -4.71 15.25
N ASN A 5 -3.20 -4.90 15.53
CA ASN A 5 -2.15 -4.89 14.52
C ASN A 5 -2.39 -6.09 13.59
N SER A 6 -3.38 -5.96 12.69
CA SER A 6 -3.55 -6.93 11.62
C SER A 6 -2.71 -6.45 10.45
N ASP A 7 -1.57 -7.11 10.24
CA ASP A 7 -0.77 -6.96 9.01
C ASP A 7 -1.52 -7.51 7.77
N ALA A 8 -2.80 -7.89 7.91
CA ALA A 8 -3.57 -8.54 6.85
C ALA A 8 -3.90 -7.53 5.75
N VAL A 9 -3.52 -7.88 4.52
CA VAL A 9 -3.85 -7.09 3.34
C VAL A 9 -5.14 -7.59 2.70
N THR A 10 -5.89 -6.67 2.09
CA THR A 10 -7.01 -7.06 1.23
C THR A 10 -6.49 -7.35 -0.18
N LEU A 11 -6.87 -8.48 -0.75
CA LEU A 11 -6.48 -8.89 -2.10
C LEU A 11 -7.65 -8.77 -3.06
N LEU A 12 -7.46 -7.94 -4.09
CA LEU A 12 -8.44 -7.68 -5.13
C LEU A 12 -8.04 -8.41 -6.41
N ALA A 13 -9.00 -9.01 -7.10
CA ALA A 13 -8.75 -9.74 -8.34
C ALA A 13 -9.11 -8.87 -9.55
N ALA A 14 -8.17 -8.69 -10.48
CA ALA A 14 -8.43 -8.14 -11.80
C ALA A 14 -7.76 -9.01 -12.87
N GLY A 15 -8.57 -9.73 -13.63
CA GLY A 15 -8.11 -10.72 -14.61
C GLY A 15 -7.20 -11.77 -13.96
N ARG A 16 -5.96 -11.89 -14.45
CA ARG A 16 -4.96 -12.86 -13.96
C ARG A 16 -4.08 -12.33 -12.81
N ARG A 17 -4.35 -11.12 -12.31
CA ARG A 17 -3.51 -10.43 -11.32
C ARG A 17 -4.26 -10.29 -9.99
N LEU A 18 -3.49 -10.25 -8.91
CA LEU A 18 -3.98 -9.87 -7.59
C LEU A 18 -3.36 -8.53 -7.19
N TRP A 19 -4.15 -7.70 -6.52
CA TRP A 19 -3.78 -6.37 -6.08
C TRP A 19 -3.95 -6.26 -4.57
N ALA A 20 -2.88 -5.94 -3.87
CA ALA A 20 -2.88 -5.73 -2.44
C ALA A 20 -3.14 -4.25 -2.12
N VAL A 21 -4.02 -4.04 -1.16
CA VAL A 21 -4.27 -2.77 -0.48
C VAL A 21 -4.19 -2.97 1.04
N GLY A 22 -3.93 -1.90 1.79
CA GLY A 22 -3.71 -2.00 3.23
C GLY A 22 -2.29 -2.43 3.58
N LEU A 23 -1.31 -2.19 2.70
CA LEU A 23 0.09 -2.47 3.03
C LEU A 23 0.59 -1.43 4.03
N ARG A 24 1.40 -1.88 4.98
CA ARG A 24 2.11 -0.98 5.89
C ARG A 24 3.35 -0.44 5.19
N TRP A 25 3.42 0.89 5.07
CA TRP A 25 4.52 1.61 4.46
C TRP A 25 5.42 2.24 5.52
N GLU A 26 6.72 2.08 5.35
CA GLU A 26 7.74 2.63 6.25
C GLU A 26 8.87 3.23 5.44
N GLU A 27 9.31 4.43 5.85
CA GLU A 27 10.49 5.07 5.28
C GLU A 27 11.74 4.28 5.69
N GLU A 28 12.48 3.77 4.69
CA GLU A 28 13.76 3.13 4.92
C GLU A 28 14.82 4.21 5.12
N THR A 29 14.93 4.71 6.36
CA THR A 29 16.03 5.60 6.74
C THR A 29 17.35 4.83 6.65
N LEU A 30 18.29 5.34 5.84
CA LEU A 30 19.58 4.70 5.53
C LEU A 30 20.48 4.47 6.76
N ASN A 31 20.10 4.99 7.93
CA ASN A 31 20.92 5.04 9.15
C ASN A 31 20.46 4.12 10.29
N VAL A 32 19.44 3.28 10.13
CA VAL A 32 19.17 2.26 11.15
C VAL A 32 20.21 1.14 10.95
N PRO A 33 21.10 0.88 11.92
CA PRO A 33 21.98 -0.27 11.84
C PRO A 33 21.11 -1.48 11.60
N ARG A 34 21.43 -2.28 10.57
CA ARG A 34 20.88 -3.63 10.43
C ARG A 34 21.41 -4.49 11.58
N ASN A 35 20.94 -4.23 12.80
CA ASN A 35 20.80 -5.26 13.82
C ASN A 35 19.70 -6.20 13.33
N ARG A 36 20.03 -6.97 12.29
CA ARG A 36 19.47 -8.29 12.11
C ARG A 36 19.86 -9.03 13.38
N ARG A 37 18.99 -8.99 14.40
CA ARG A 37 18.95 -10.11 15.35
C ARG A 37 18.90 -11.33 14.45
N ARG A 38 20.00 -12.07 14.44
CA ARG A 38 20.11 -13.38 13.81
C ARG A 38 19.07 -14.19 14.57
N VAL A 39 17.84 -14.21 14.06
CA VAL A 39 16.79 -15.04 14.64
C VAL A 39 17.32 -16.45 14.47
N GLU A 40 17.78 -17.00 15.60
CA GLU A 40 18.22 -18.38 15.69
C GLU A 40 17.16 -19.24 15.03
N LYS A 41 17.61 -20.19 14.21
CA LYS A 41 16.78 -21.10 13.44
C LYS A 41 16.08 -22.09 14.38
N ASN A 42 15.28 -21.60 15.33
CA ASN A 42 14.49 -22.42 16.23
C ASN A 42 13.25 -22.89 15.45
N SER A 43 13.28 -24.17 15.08
CA SER A 43 12.25 -24.89 14.32
C SER A 43 10.85 -24.78 14.94
N ALA A 44 10.75 -24.52 16.25
CA ALA A 44 9.49 -24.27 16.95
C ALA A 44 8.81 -22.95 16.58
N VAL A 45 9.56 -21.89 16.25
CA VAL A 45 9.00 -20.61 15.78
C VAL A 45 8.38 -20.76 14.38
N ARG A 46 8.96 -21.63 13.53
CA ARG A 46 8.40 -21.94 12.20
C ARG A 46 7.07 -22.69 12.27
N ALA A 47 6.75 -23.36 13.38
CA ALA A 47 5.47 -24.02 13.56
C ALA A 47 4.35 -23.01 13.89
N ARG A 48 4.63 -21.98 14.70
CA ARG A 48 3.67 -20.90 15.00
C ARG A 48 3.43 -19.95 13.83
N VAL A 49 4.45 -19.67 13.01
CA VAL A 49 4.34 -18.81 11.81
C VAL A 49 3.47 -19.43 10.71
N ARG A 50 3.18 -20.74 10.72
CA ARG A 50 2.36 -21.40 9.68
C ARG A 50 0.92 -20.89 9.60
N ASN A 51 0.39 -20.29 10.67
CA ASN A 51 -0.99 -19.80 10.70
C ASN A 51 -1.13 -18.29 10.44
N GLU A 52 -0.04 -17.56 10.18
CA GLU A 52 -0.07 -16.09 10.03
C GLU A 52 -0.09 -15.61 8.57
N GLY A 53 -0.30 -16.51 7.61
CA GLY A 53 -0.28 -16.17 6.18
C GLY A 53 1.13 -15.95 5.61
N VAL A 54 1.18 -15.63 4.32
CA VAL A 54 2.42 -15.37 3.57
C VAL A 54 2.77 -13.89 3.66
N SER A 55 4.01 -13.58 4.05
CA SER A 55 4.53 -12.21 4.01
C SER A 55 4.67 -11.74 2.56
N LEU A 56 4.14 -10.55 2.30
CA LEU A 56 4.26 -9.82 1.04
C LEU A 56 5.08 -8.58 1.30
N THR A 57 6.13 -8.36 0.50
CA THR A 57 7.02 -7.20 0.66
C THR A 57 7.34 -6.51 -0.66
N LEU A 58 7.48 -5.18 -0.62
CA LEU A 58 7.90 -4.35 -1.74
C LEU A 58 8.84 -3.27 -1.25
N MET A 59 9.78 -2.86 -2.10
CA MET A 59 10.61 -1.68 -1.89
C MET A 59 10.45 -0.77 -3.10
N VAL A 60 10.00 0.46 -2.87
CA VAL A 60 9.90 1.51 -3.88
C VAL A 60 11.01 2.52 -3.63
N ARG A 61 11.62 3.03 -4.71
CA ARG A 61 12.69 4.04 -4.62
C ARG A 61 12.40 5.22 -5.53
N GLN A 62 12.82 6.40 -5.09
CA GLN A 62 12.82 7.61 -5.89
C GLN A 62 14.19 7.76 -6.58
N GLY A 63 14.25 7.68 -7.90
CA GLY A 63 15.51 7.77 -8.65
C GLY A 63 16.56 6.71 -8.29
N ARG A 64 17.84 6.97 -8.63
CA ARG A 64 18.94 6.02 -8.37
C ARG A 64 19.49 6.07 -6.93
N ARG A 65 19.45 7.24 -6.29
CA ARG A 65 20.00 7.51 -4.93
C ARG A 65 19.00 8.16 -3.97
N GLY A 66 17.73 8.30 -4.34
CA GLY A 66 16.73 8.98 -3.51
C GLY A 66 16.14 8.08 -2.42
N ARG A 67 15.14 8.63 -1.73
CA ARG A 67 14.41 7.97 -0.63
C ARG A 67 13.80 6.64 -1.05
N ARG A 68 13.56 5.80 -0.05
CA ARG A 68 13.02 4.45 -0.22
C ARG A 68 11.89 4.23 0.76
N GLU A 69 10.80 3.70 0.23
CA GLU A 69 9.66 3.26 1.01
C GLU A 69 9.56 1.75 0.94
N ARG A 70 9.39 1.12 2.09
CA ARG A 70 9.20 -0.32 2.21
C ARG A 70 7.75 -0.61 2.54
N ALA A 71 7.12 -1.46 1.74
CA ALA A 71 5.81 -2.01 2.02
C ALA A 71 5.93 -3.40 2.65
N ALA A 72 5.09 -3.68 3.63
CA ALA A 72 4.93 -5.01 4.21
C ALA A 72 3.45 -5.32 4.48
N GLY A 73 3.08 -6.59 4.33
CA GLY A 73 1.77 -7.09 4.69
C GLY A 73 1.74 -8.61 4.67
N ARG A 74 0.59 -9.19 5.00
CA ARG A 74 0.38 -10.64 5.08
C ARG A 74 -0.91 -11.03 4.38
N ALA A 75 -0.84 -12.12 3.63
CA ALA A 75 -1.99 -12.69 2.94
C ALA A 75 -2.23 -14.14 3.37
N ALA A 76 -3.46 -14.44 3.79
CA ALA A 76 -3.95 -15.79 4.03
C ALA A 76 -5.30 -15.98 3.32
N PRO A 77 -5.50 -17.07 2.54
CA PRO A 77 -4.52 -18.11 2.20
C PRO A 77 -3.40 -17.61 1.28
N ARG A 78 -2.36 -18.45 1.06
CA ARG A 78 -1.26 -18.12 0.14
C ARG A 78 -1.80 -17.80 -1.27
N PRO A 79 -1.51 -16.62 -1.82
CA PRO A 79 -1.93 -16.27 -3.18
C PRO A 79 -1.38 -17.25 -4.22
N ARG A 80 -2.23 -17.72 -5.14
CA ARG A 80 -1.83 -18.58 -6.26
C ARG A 80 -1.40 -17.79 -7.50
N ARG A 81 -1.53 -16.46 -7.48
CA ARG A 81 -1.20 -15.55 -8.59
C ARG A 81 -0.19 -14.53 -8.11
N THR A 82 0.47 -13.86 -9.07
CA THR A 82 1.36 -12.74 -8.73
C THR A 82 0.55 -11.60 -8.13
N VAL A 83 1.04 -11.08 -6.99
CA VAL A 83 0.42 -9.98 -6.26
C VAL A 83 1.20 -8.69 -6.54
N TYR A 84 0.47 -7.60 -6.74
CA TYR A 84 0.99 -6.26 -7.00
C TYR A 84 0.45 -5.30 -5.93
N SER A 85 1.21 -4.27 -5.57
CA SER A 85 0.74 -3.20 -4.69
C SER A 85 -0.05 -2.17 -5.49
N LEU A 86 -1.27 -1.86 -5.05
CA LEU A 86 -2.08 -0.82 -5.68
C LEU A 86 -1.49 0.57 -5.42
N ALA A 87 -1.02 0.85 -4.20
CA ALA A 87 -0.37 2.10 -3.85
C ALA A 87 0.90 2.39 -4.67
N ALA A 88 1.70 1.36 -4.99
CA ALA A 88 2.87 1.53 -5.84
C ALA A 88 2.53 1.83 -7.31
N VAL A 89 1.37 1.37 -7.81
CA VAL A 89 0.89 1.77 -9.15
C VAL A 89 0.32 3.18 -9.12
N PHE A 90 -0.45 3.49 -8.07
CA PHE A 90 -1.00 4.81 -7.83
C PHE A 90 0.10 5.89 -7.84
N SER A 91 1.19 5.71 -7.09
CA SER A 91 2.24 6.72 -6.99
C SER A 91 2.95 6.99 -8.31
N ARG A 92 3.13 5.96 -9.14
CA ARG A 92 3.74 6.10 -10.47
C ARG A 92 2.88 6.88 -11.45
N ARG A 93 1.57 6.82 -11.28
CA ARG A 93 0.60 7.43 -12.19
C ARG A 93 0.23 8.84 -11.77
N SER A 94 0.20 9.10 -10.46
CA SER A 94 -0.37 10.32 -9.90
C SER A 94 0.65 11.43 -9.68
N GLY A 95 1.95 11.17 -9.90
CA GLY A 95 3.00 12.17 -9.79
C GLY A 95 3.46 12.39 -8.34
N ALA A 96 4.07 13.54 -8.07
CA ALA A 96 4.82 13.75 -6.83
C ALA A 96 3.95 14.00 -5.59
N GLY A 97 2.78 14.64 -5.74
CA GLY A 97 1.91 15.02 -4.63
C GLY A 97 0.45 14.85 -4.97
N ALA A 98 -0.10 13.67 -4.65
CA ALA A 98 -1.45 13.32 -5.04
C ALA A 98 -2.12 12.42 -4.01
N TYR A 99 -3.45 12.46 -3.99
CA TYR A 99 -4.25 11.49 -3.23
C TYR A 99 -5.54 11.12 -3.97
N GLY A 100 -6.22 10.09 -3.47
CA GLY A 100 -7.56 9.73 -3.92
C GLY A 100 -8.18 8.65 -3.04
N VAL A 101 -9.51 8.63 -3.00
CA VAL A 101 -10.29 7.54 -2.39
C VAL A 101 -10.91 6.73 -3.51
N TYR A 102 -10.71 5.42 -3.51
CA TYR A 102 -11.21 4.52 -4.55
C TYR A 102 -12.18 3.50 -3.95
N CYS A 103 -13.28 3.23 -4.64
CA CYS A 103 -14.20 2.17 -4.28
C CYS A 103 -13.56 0.81 -4.57
N LEU A 104 -13.52 -0.06 -3.56
CA LEU A 104 -13.06 -1.45 -3.67
C LEU A 104 -14.22 -2.40 -3.93
N ASP A 105 -15.34 -2.16 -3.24
CA ASP A 105 -16.57 -2.93 -3.32
C ASP A 105 -17.72 -1.98 -2.92
N ALA A 106 -18.60 -1.70 -3.86
CA ALA A 106 -19.72 -0.78 -3.65
C ALA A 106 -20.81 -1.41 -2.76
N GLU A 107 -21.04 -2.72 -2.86
CA GLU A 107 -22.05 -3.42 -2.09
C GLU A 107 -21.63 -3.52 -0.62
N ALA A 108 -20.36 -3.85 -0.37
CA ALA A 108 -19.81 -3.92 0.97
C ALA A 108 -19.34 -2.56 1.53
N SER A 109 -19.52 -1.46 0.79
CA SER A 109 -19.06 -0.11 1.16
C SER A 109 -17.59 -0.08 1.60
N ARG A 110 -16.73 -0.73 0.82
CA ARG A 110 -15.28 -0.81 1.07
C ARG A 110 -14.53 0.13 0.13
N TYR A 111 -13.56 0.84 0.70
CA TYR A 111 -12.78 1.86 0.01
C TYR A 111 -11.30 1.72 0.35
N VAL A 112 -10.46 2.36 -0.46
CA VAL A 112 -9.04 2.56 -0.16
C VAL A 112 -8.67 4.02 -0.33
N PHE A 113 -8.01 4.57 0.67
CA PHE A 113 -7.33 5.85 0.59
C PHE A 113 -5.88 5.63 0.12
N LEU A 114 -5.50 6.29 -0.96
CA LEU A 114 -4.16 6.23 -1.55
C LEU A 114 -3.57 7.64 -1.60
N ALA A 115 -2.29 7.75 -1.26
CA ALA A 115 -1.58 9.02 -1.28
C ALA A 115 -0.12 8.85 -1.70
N THR A 116 0.44 9.92 -2.24
CA THR A 116 1.82 9.97 -2.72
C THR A 116 2.45 11.29 -2.30
N VAL A 117 3.67 11.19 -1.78
CA VAL A 117 4.53 12.31 -1.37
C VAL A 117 5.88 12.08 -2.01
N ASP A 118 6.45 13.12 -2.64
CA ASP A 118 7.68 13.05 -3.43
C ASP A 118 7.71 11.91 -4.45
N GLY A 119 6.54 11.51 -4.98
CA GLY A 119 6.43 10.43 -5.97
C GLY A 119 6.58 9.02 -5.39
N LEU A 120 6.56 8.89 -4.06
CA LEU A 120 6.55 7.63 -3.33
C LEU A 120 5.21 7.43 -2.62
N PRO A 121 4.73 6.19 -2.46
CA PRO A 121 3.57 5.90 -1.63
C PRO A 121 3.76 6.49 -0.23
N SER A 122 2.77 7.24 0.27
CA SER A 122 2.84 7.83 1.60
C SER A 122 2.76 6.76 2.69
N VAL A 123 3.52 6.92 3.77
CA VAL A 123 3.42 6.09 4.99
C VAL A 123 2.05 6.16 5.66
N MET A 124 1.31 7.25 5.42
CA MET A 124 -0.08 7.45 5.89
C MET A 124 -1.11 7.06 4.83
N GLY A 125 -0.67 6.68 3.64
CA GLY A 125 -1.52 6.21 2.55
C GLY A 125 -1.70 4.69 2.58
N ASP A 126 -2.44 4.16 1.60
CA ASP A 126 -2.76 2.74 1.48
C ASP A 126 -3.59 2.20 2.66
N VAL A 127 -4.64 2.94 3.02
CA VAL A 127 -5.57 2.57 4.08
C VAL A 127 -6.85 2.02 3.45
N ALA A 128 -7.10 0.72 3.59
CA ALA A 128 -8.31 0.06 3.10
C ALA A 128 -9.32 -0.16 4.23
N GLY A 129 -10.55 0.30 4.05
CA GLY A 129 -11.50 0.44 5.15
C GLY A 129 -12.93 0.74 4.71
N THR A 130 -13.74 1.16 5.68
CA THR A 130 -15.04 1.81 5.43
C THR A 130 -14.86 3.23 4.90
N ALA A 131 -15.96 3.89 4.56
CA ALA A 131 -15.95 5.30 4.14
C ALA A 131 -15.42 6.22 5.25
N GLU A 132 -15.76 5.94 6.51
CA GLU A 132 -15.31 6.69 7.67
C GLU A 132 -13.80 6.53 7.89
N GLU A 133 -13.32 5.28 7.90
CA GLU A 133 -11.89 4.97 8.10
C GLU A 133 -11.01 5.63 7.04
N THR A 134 -11.45 5.59 5.77
CA THR A 134 -10.72 6.22 4.66
C THR A 134 -10.79 7.74 4.68
N ARG A 135 -11.91 8.33 5.12
CA ARG A 135 -12.05 9.78 5.31
C ARG A 135 -11.16 10.29 6.44
N GLU A 136 -11.11 9.58 7.56
CA GLU A 136 -10.21 9.92 8.66
C GLU A 136 -8.73 9.80 8.24
N ALA A 137 -8.38 8.77 7.48
CA ALA A 137 -7.02 8.62 6.93
C ALA A 137 -6.64 9.79 6.02
N LEU A 138 -7.56 10.22 5.15
CA LEU A 138 -7.39 11.42 4.32
C LEU A 138 -7.18 12.68 5.16
N GLN A 139 -8.03 12.92 6.17
CA GLN A 139 -7.90 14.09 7.04
C GLN A 139 -6.56 14.10 7.79
N ARG A 140 -6.14 12.95 8.33
CA ARG A 140 -4.82 12.79 8.96
C ARG A 140 -3.70 13.08 7.97
N PHE A 141 -3.77 12.54 6.75
CA PHE A 141 -2.78 12.80 5.72
C PHE A 141 -2.63 14.30 5.43
N LEU A 142 -3.74 15.01 5.22
CA LEU A 142 -3.73 16.45 4.94
C LEU A 142 -3.24 17.29 6.12
N ALA A 143 -3.50 16.87 7.35
CA ALA A 143 -3.05 17.59 8.55
C ALA A 143 -1.53 17.47 8.76
N PHE A 144 -0.92 16.34 8.40
CA PHE A 144 0.50 16.06 8.65
C PHE A 144 1.42 16.37 7.46
N ASN A 145 0.88 16.52 6.25
CA ASN A 145 1.67 16.77 5.05
C ASN A 145 1.40 18.18 4.51
N THR A 146 2.47 18.96 4.35
CA THR A 146 2.38 20.26 3.68
C THR A 146 2.03 20.05 2.20
N ALA A 147 1.04 20.81 1.70
CA ALA A 147 0.67 20.73 0.30
C ALA A 147 1.86 21.13 -0.60
N PRO A 148 2.07 20.43 -1.73
CA PRO A 148 3.09 20.82 -2.69
C PRO A 148 2.73 22.15 -3.36
N GLU A 149 3.69 22.75 -4.08
CA GLU A 149 3.44 23.91 -4.93
C GLU A 149 2.35 23.56 -5.98
N GLY A 150 1.28 24.34 -6.03
CA GLY A 150 0.09 24.06 -6.86
C GLY A 150 -0.97 23.19 -6.18
N GLY A 151 -0.75 22.74 -4.94
CA GLY A 151 -1.70 21.96 -4.16
C GLY A 151 -1.72 20.48 -4.52
N TRP A 152 -2.51 19.71 -3.76
CA TRP A 152 -2.64 18.27 -3.98
C TRP A 152 -3.42 17.95 -5.26
N SER A 153 -2.88 17.06 -6.07
CA SER A 153 -3.65 16.47 -7.18
C SER A 153 -4.66 15.46 -6.65
N ILE A 154 -5.95 15.76 -6.79
CA ILE A 154 -7.05 14.87 -6.39
C ILE A 154 -7.41 13.98 -7.57
N THR A 155 -7.05 12.70 -7.49
CA THR A 155 -7.23 11.75 -8.60
C THR A 155 -8.57 11.01 -8.57
N SER A 156 -9.18 10.93 -7.39
CA SER A 156 -10.49 10.34 -7.15
C SER A 156 -11.12 10.99 -5.91
N PRO A 157 -12.20 11.79 -6.06
CA PRO A 157 -12.82 12.52 -4.95
C PRO A 157 -13.42 11.60 -3.88
N VAL A 158 -13.42 12.05 -2.62
CA VAL A 158 -14.00 11.29 -1.49
C VAL A 158 -15.52 11.19 -1.56
N ASP A 159 -16.19 12.19 -2.12
CA ASP A 159 -17.66 12.22 -2.21
C ASP A 159 -18.20 11.45 -3.43
N SER A 160 -17.33 11.16 -4.40
CA SER A 160 -17.64 10.32 -5.54
C SER A 160 -16.44 9.44 -5.92
N PRO A 161 -16.13 8.41 -5.10
CA PRO A 161 -14.96 7.56 -5.32
C PRO A 161 -15.06 6.77 -6.63
N LEU A 162 -14.03 6.87 -7.47
CA LEU A 162 -13.89 6.05 -8.67
C LEU A 162 -13.61 4.58 -8.30
N PRO A 163 -13.99 3.61 -9.16
CA PRO A 163 -13.60 2.22 -8.97
C PRO A 163 -12.08 2.05 -9.02
N TRP A 164 -11.52 1.22 -8.14
CA TRP A 164 -10.07 0.97 -8.09
C TRP A 164 -9.52 0.36 -9.39
N GLU A 165 -10.36 -0.33 -10.17
CA GLU A 165 -10.00 -0.93 -11.45
C GLU A 165 -9.48 0.13 -12.44
N THR A 166 -9.94 1.37 -12.31
CA THR A 166 -9.48 2.50 -13.13
C THR A 166 -7.98 2.74 -13.00
N LEU A 167 -7.38 2.43 -11.84
CA LEU A 167 -5.93 2.53 -11.61
C LEU A 167 -5.15 1.49 -12.39
N VAL A 168 -5.70 0.28 -12.53
CA VAL A 168 -4.97 -0.89 -13.03
C VAL A 168 -5.26 -1.22 -14.49
N ALA A 169 -6.36 -0.71 -15.05
CA ALA A 169 -6.73 -0.89 -16.44
C ALA A 169 -5.65 -0.42 -17.42
N SER A 170 -4.96 0.68 -17.10
CA SER A 170 -3.90 1.28 -17.92
C SER A 170 -2.49 1.03 -17.37
N ALA A 171 -2.30 0.09 -16.44
CA ALA A 171 -0.99 -0.16 -15.84
C ALA A 171 -0.03 -0.77 -16.86
N ASP A 172 0.99 -0.01 -17.24
CA ASP A 172 2.01 -0.46 -18.19
C ASP A 172 2.97 -1.51 -17.58
N ARG A 173 3.84 -2.09 -18.42
CA ARG A 173 4.80 -3.11 -17.98
C ARG A 173 5.77 -2.59 -16.90
N ARG A 174 6.13 -1.31 -16.93
CA ARG A 174 7.08 -0.70 -15.98
C ARG A 174 6.43 -0.53 -14.61
N ALA A 175 5.19 -0.04 -14.58
CA ALA A 175 4.39 0.08 -13.38
C ALA A 175 4.17 -1.29 -12.73
N LEU A 176 3.82 -2.31 -13.51
CA LEU A 176 3.66 -3.69 -13.03
C LEU A 176 4.96 -4.27 -12.46
N ALA A 177 6.07 -4.14 -13.18
CA ALA A 177 7.36 -4.66 -12.70
C ALA A 177 7.77 -4.04 -11.36
N ALA A 178 7.48 -2.74 -11.19
CA ALA A 178 7.85 -2.00 -10.01
C ALA A 178 6.84 -2.07 -8.85
N SER A 179 5.64 -2.60 -9.07
CA SER A 179 4.63 -2.81 -8.03
C SER A 179 4.53 -4.26 -7.56
N ARG A 180 5.27 -5.18 -8.18
CA ARG A 180 5.24 -6.61 -7.86
C ARG A 180 5.75 -6.88 -6.44
N LEU A 181 4.89 -7.49 -5.62
CA LEU A 181 5.24 -7.95 -4.26
C LEU A 181 6.04 -9.27 -4.32
N ARG A 182 6.98 -9.42 -3.38
CA ARG A 182 7.77 -10.63 -3.14
C ARG A 182 7.24 -11.41 -1.96
#